data_AF-A0A1S2W2M0-F1
#
_entry.id   AF-A0A1S2W2M0-F1
#
_cell.length_a   1.000
_cell.length_b   1.000
_cell.length_c   1.000
_cell.angle_alpha   90.00
_cell.angle_beta   90.00
_cell.angle_gamma   90.00
#
_symmetry.space_group_name_H-M   'P 1'
#
loop_
_entity.id
_entity.type
_entity.pdbx_description
1 polymer ?
#
loop_
_entity_poly.entity_id
_entity_poly.type
_entity_poly.pdbx_seq_one_letter_code
_entity_poly.pdbx_strand_id
1 'polypeptide(L)'
;MIHSRLEPVKEPARLIRRRFAEVVAYFGHPYANAVLEGADSVVRNVKRRARGFRDMDYFATMVYLTCGKLDLKAVTTSPSVRVFCKLARTRTSSQLV
;
A
#
# COMPACT_ATOMS: atom_id res chain seq x y z
N MET A 1 -36.22 6.64 -1.46
CA MET A 1 -36.29 6.74 -2.94
C MET A 1 -35.09 7.58 -3.37
N ILE A 2 -34.32 7.19 -4.39
CA ILE A 2 -33.15 7.98 -4.83
C ILE A 2 -33.66 9.03 -5.82
N HIS A 3 -33.66 10.30 -5.41
CA HIS A 3 -34.21 11.42 -6.20
C HIS A 3 -33.21 12.04 -7.17
N SER A 4 -31.94 11.58 -7.17
CA SER A 4 -30.93 12.07 -8.10
C SER A 4 -31.23 11.62 -9.53
N ARG A 5 -31.14 12.57 -10.48
CA ARG A 5 -31.25 12.31 -11.92
C ARG A 5 -29.93 11.81 -12.54
N LEU A 6 -28.82 11.89 -11.79
CA LEU A 6 -27.52 11.41 -12.24
C LEU A 6 -27.43 9.89 -12.03
N GLU A 7 -27.43 9.13 -13.12
CA GLU A 7 -27.18 7.69 -13.12
C GLU A 7 -25.92 7.27 -12.32
N PRO A 8 -24.75 7.94 -12.41
CA PRO A 8 -23.58 7.53 -11.64
C PRO A 8 -23.76 7.66 -10.13
N VAL A 9 -24.75 8.42 -9.64
CA VAL A 9 -25.05 8.57 -8.21
C VAL A 9 -26.02 7.51 -7.71
N LYS A 10 -26.85 6.94 -8.61
CA LYS A 10 -27.87 5.96 -8.24
C LYS A 10 -27.26 4.65 -7.76
N GLU A 11 -26.22 4.16 -8.43
CA GLU A 11 -25.55 2.90 -8.05
C GLU A 11 -24.89 2.99 -6.66
N PRO A 12 -24.04 3.98 -6.35
CA PRO A 12 -23.51 4.18 -5.02
C PRO A 12 -24.60 4.31 -3.94
N ALA A 13 -25.67 5.07 -4.23
CA ALA A 13 -26.76 5.24 -3.27
C ALA A 13 -27.55 3.94 -3.03
N ARG A 14 -27.72 3.09 -4.06
CA ARG A 14 -28.31 1.75 -3.90
C ARG A 14 -27.39 0.86 -3.05
N LEU A 15 -26.08 0.92 -3.28
CA LEU A 15 -25.09 0.16 -2.52
C LEU A 15 -25.12 0.54 -1.04
N ILE A 16 -25.07 1.83 -0.72
CA ILE A 16 -25.15 2.34 0.67
C ILE A 16 -26.43 1.85 1.33
N ARG A 17 -27.57 1.91 0.62
CA ARG A 17 -28.85 1.43 1.17
C ARG A 17 -28.85 -0.08 1.43
N ARG A 18 -28.25 -0.89 0.55
CA ARG A 18 -28.13 -2.35 0.72
C ARG A 18 -27.19 -2.73 1.86
N ARG A 19 -26.15 -1.94 2.08
CA ARG A 19 -25.07 -2.17 3.07
C ARG A 19 -25.20 -1.30 4.31
N PHE A 20 -26.35 -0.67 4.55
CA PHE A 20 -26.53 0.31 5.62
C PHE A 20 -26.20 -0.25 7.02
N ALA A 21 -26.55 -1.52 7.27
CA ALA A 21 -26.22 -2.20 8.52
C ALA A 21 -24.70 -2.30 8.75
N GLU A 22 -23.91 -2.53 7.70
CA GLU A 22 -22.45 -2.59 7.78
C GLU A 22 -21.84 -1.21 8.02
N VAL A 23 -22.43 -0.16 7.41
CA VAL A 23 -22.04 1.24 7.66
C VAL A 23 -22.27 1.62 9.12
N VAL A 24 -23.38 1.19 9.71
CA VAL A 24 -23.67 1.43 11.13
C VAL A 24 -22.78 0.56 12.03
N ALA A 25 -22.49 -0.68 11.64
CA ALA A 25 -21.62 -1.58 12.40
C ALA A 25 -20.20 -1.05 12.57
N TYR A 26 -19.71 -0.21 11.66
CA TYR A 26 -18.41 0.48 11.79
C TYR A 26 -18.26 1.26 13.10
N PHE A 27 -19.35 1.84 13.62
CA PHE A 27 -19.30 2.59 14.88
C PHE A 27 -19.09 1.69 16.10
N GLY A 28 -19.49 0.41 16.04
CA GLY A 28 -19.23 -0.58 17.09
C GLY A 28 -17.91 -1.33 16.89
N HIS A 29 -17.53 -1.54 15.63
CA HIS A 29 -16.30 -2.23 15.24
C HIS A 29 -15.61 -1.45 14.12
N PRO A 30 -14.71 -0.52 14.45
CA PRO A 30 -14.05 0.32 13.44
C PRO A 30 -13.05 -0.50 12.63
N TYR A 31 -13.54 -1.20 11.61
CA TYR A 31 -12.71 -1.84 10.59
C TYR A 31 -12.27 -0.78 9.58
N ALA A 32 -11.22 -0.04 9.93
CA ALA A 32 -10.66 0.98 9.06
C ALA A 32 -9.81 0.36 7.95
N ASN A 33 -10.28 0.41 6.70
CA ASN A 33 -9.48 0.02 5.53
C ASN A 33 -8.24 0.90 5.33
N ALA A 34 -8.15 2.05 6.02
CA ALA A 34 -7.05 3.00 5.90
C ALA A 34 -5.67 2.36 6.17
N VAL A 35 -5.57 1.43 7.13
CA VAL A 35 -4.31 0.72 7.41
C VAL A 35 -3.94 -0.23 6.26
N LEU A 36 -4.93 -0.94 5.72
CA LEU A 36 -4.75 -1.85 4.58
C LEU A 36 -4.41 -1.08 3.31
N GLU A 37 -5.07 0.03 3.03
CA GLU A 37 -4.76 0.93 1.92
C GLU A 37 -3.38 1.56 2.04
N GLY A 38 -2.96 1.89 3.27
CA GLY A 38 -1.61 2.33 3.57
C GLY A 38 -0.58 1.27 3.20
N ALA A 39 -0.81 0.01 3.59
CA ALA A 39 0.06 -1.12 3.24
C ALA A 39 0.09 -1.33 1.71
N ASP A 40 -1.07 -1.32 1.05
CA ASP A 40 -1.17 -1.46 -0.41
C ASP A 40 -0.44 -0.33 -1.16
N SER A 41 -0.45 0.88 -0.61
CA SER A 41 0.31 2.01 -1.16
C SER A 41 1.81 1.77 -1.11
N VAL A 42 2.32 1.25 0.00
CA VAL A 42 3.74 0.89 0.15
C VAL A 42 4.12 -0.20 -0.85
N VAL A 43 3.33 -1.27 -0.95
CA VAL A 43 3.57 -2.38 -1.89
C VAL A 43 3.55 -1.88 -3.34
N ARG A 44 2.59 -1.02 -3.69
CA ARG A 44 2.50 -0.42 -5.04
C ARG A 44 3.73 0.44 -5.35
N ASN A 45 4.24 1.16 -4.36
CA ASN A 45 5.46 1.97 -4.52
C ASN A 45 6.68 1.06 -4.72
N VAL A 46 6.80 -0.02 -3.95
CA VAL A 46 7.84 -1.06 -4.16
C VAL A 46 7.72 -1.64 -5.57
N LYS A 47 6.50 -2.01 -6.03
CA LYS A 47 6.27 -2.52 -7.39
C LYS A 47 6.68 -1.54 -8.49
N ARG A 48 6.42 -0.24 -8.30
CA ARG A 48 6.87 0.82 -9.24
C ARG A 48 8.39 0.95 -9.27
N ARG A 49 9.07 0.82 -8.13
CA ARG A 49 10.55 0.77 -8.06
C ARG A 49 11.10 -0.50 -8.69
N ALA A 50 10.32 -1.57 -8.64
CA ALA A 50 10.68 -2.93 -9.03
C ALA A 50 10.49 -3.28 -10.52
N ARG A 51 10.21 -2.31 -11.41
CA ARG A 51 9.94 -2.54 -12.86
C ARG A 51 11.06 -3.24 -13.66
N GLY A 52 12.13 -3.71 -13.02
CA GLY A 52 13.21 -4.51 -13.62
C GLY A 52 13.60 -5.79 -12.86
N PHE A 53 12.88 -6.17 -11.78
CA PHE A 53 13.13 -7.48 -11.16
C PHE A 53 12.53 -8.57 -12.04
N ARG A 54 13.40 -9.46 -12.53
CA ARG A 54 13.02 -10.65 -13.32
C ARG A 54 12.48 -11.79 -12.46
N ASP A 55 12.65 -11.67 -11.14
CA ASP A 55 12.43 -12.72 -10.15
C ASP A 55 11.51 -12.20 -9.02
N MET A 56 10.50 -13.00 -8.69
CA MET A 56 9.46 -12.69 -7.71
C MET A 56 9.98 -12.78 -6.27
N ASP A 57 11.00 -13.59 -6.01
CA ASP A 57 11.59 -13.74 -4.67
C ASP A 57 12.32 -12.45 -4.25
N TYR A 58 12.94 -11.77 -5.21
CA TYR A 58 13.52 -10.44 -5.00
C TYR A 58 12.45 -9.38 -4.75
N PHE A 59 11.28 -9.48 -5.38
CA PHE A 59 10.17 -8.58 -5.10
C PHE A 59 9.64 -8.75 -3.68
N ALA A 60 9.43 -10.00 -3.23
CA ALA A 60 9.02 -10.30 -1.86
C ALA A 60 10.06 -9.79 -0.83
N THR A 61 11.34 -10.04 -1.08
CA THR A 61 12.44 -9.56 -0.24
C THR A 61 12.44 -8.03 -0.11
N MET A 62 12.18 -7.31 -1.21
CA MET A 62 12.07 -5.85 -1.19
C MET A 62 10.86 -5.34 -0.40
N VAL A 63 9.73 -6.04 -0.43
CA VAL A 63 8.58 -5.73 0.43
C VAL A 63 8.94 -5.92 1.91
N TYR A 64 9.56 -7.05 2.26
CA TYR A 64 10.02 -7.30 3.63
C TYR A 64 11.04 -6.26 4.12
N LEU A 65 11.99 -5.86 3.27
CA LEU A 65 12.97 -4.81 3.60
C LEU A 65 12.32 -3.44 3.80
N THR A 66 11.30 -3.11 3.01
CA THR A 66 10.63 -1.80 3.06
C THR A 66 9.66 -1.71 4.25
N CYS A 67 8.89 -2.78 4.51
CA CYS A 67 7.91 -2.82 5.59
C CYS A 67 8.51 -3.21 6.95
N GLY A 68 9.61 -3.97 6.96
CA GLY A 68 10.15 -4.64 8.14
C GLY A 68 10.94 -3.76 9.12
N LYS A 69 11.10 -2.45 8.86
CA LYS A 69 11.89 -1.52 9.71
C LYS A 69 13.22 -2.12 10.21
N LEU A 70 13.90 -2.88 9.35
CA LEU A 70 15.12 -3.60 9.68
C LEU A 70 16.28 -2.60 9.88
N ASP A 71 17.03 -2.75 10.98
CA ASP A 71 18.25 -1.95 11.18
C ASP A 71 19.41 -2.53 10.36
N LEU A 72 19.53 -2.04 9.14
CA LEU A 72 20.56 -2.47 8.20
C LEU A 72 21.96 -1.96 8.56
N LYS A 73 22.14 -1.16 9.61
CA LYS A 73 23.49 -0.71 10.04
C LYS A 73 24.38 -1.89 10.42
N ALA A 74 23.81 -2.94 11.02
CA ALA A 74 24.54 -4.14 11.44
C ALA A 74 24.95 -5.08 10.27
N VAL A 75 24.31 -4.97 9.10
CA VAL A 75 24.39 -5.98 8.02
C VAL A 75 25.20 -5.50 6.80
N THR A 76 25.65 -4.24 6.77
CA THR A 76 26.33 -3.63 5.61
C THR A 76 27.77 -4.11 5.33
N THR A 77 28.22 -5.15 6.02
CA THR A 77 29.51 -5.83 5.77
C THR A 77 29.54 -6.56 4.42
N SER A 78 28.39 -6.95 3.86
CA SER A 78 28.33 -7.62 2.54
C SER A 78 28.11 -6.63 1.38
N PRO A 79 28.93 -6.65 0.31
CA PRO A 79 28.82 -5.72 -0.82
C PRO A 79 27.49 -5.82 -1.58
N SER A 80 26.90 -7.02 -1.66
CA SER A 80 25.59 -7.24 -2.31
C SER A 80 24.45 -6.50 -1.59
N VAL A 81 24.43 -6.53 -0.25
CA VAL A 81 23.41 -5.84 0.57
C VAL A 81 23.55 -4.32 0.45
N ARG A 82 24.77 -3.83 0.23
CA ARG A 82 25.05 -2.40 0.09
C ARG A 82 24.43 -1.79 -1.18
N VAL A 83 24.46 -2.51 -2.30
CA VAL A 83 23.85 -2.04 -3.56
C VAL A 83 22.33 -2.00 -3.43
N PHE A 84 21.73 -3.07 -2.88
CA PHE A 84 20.30 -3.13 -2.60
C PHE A 84 19.85 -2.03 -1.63
N CYS A 85 20.59 -1.82 -0.55
CA CYS A 85 20.27 -0.78 0.43
C CYS A 85 20.43 0.64 -0.15
N LYS A 86 21.39 0.88 -1.04
CA LYS A 86 21.50 2.13 -1.80
C LYS A 86 20.29 2.32 -2.71
N LEU A 87 19.90 1.30 -3.48
CA LEU A 87 18.74 1.37 -4.38
C LEU A 87 17.43 1.62 -3.62
N ALA A 88 17.29 1.03 -2.42
CA ALA A 88 16.16 1.28 -1.52
C ALA A 88 16.12 2.72 -1.00
N ARG A 89 17.28 3.34 -0.70
CA ARG A 89 17.37 4.70 -0.11
C ARG A 89 17.43 5.84 -1.14
N THR A 90 17.96 5.63 -2.34
CA THR A 90 18.20 6.72 -3.31
C THR A 90 16.94 7.19 -4.04
N ARG A 91 15.82 6.44 -3.98
CA ARG A 91 14.52 6.83 -4.56
C ARG A 91 13.45 7.19 -3.53
N THR A 92 13.87 7.50 -2.30
CA THR A 92 12.99 8.08 -1.25
C THR A 92 13.01 9.61 -1.26
N SER A 93 14.07 10.26 -1.78
CA SER A 93 14.17 11.72 -1.84
C SER A 93 13.44 12.37 -3.02
N SER A 94 13.03 11.62 -4.05
CA SER A 94 12.46 12.17 -5.28
C SER A 94 10.92 12.24 -5.30
N GLN A 95 10.24 11.96 -4.20
CA GLN A 95 8.77 12.02 -4.09
C GLN A 95 8.27 12.93 -2.95
N LEU A 96 9.13 13.81 -2.44
CA LEU A 96 8.80 14.83 -1.44
C LEU A 96 8.86 16.26 -2.01
N VAL A 97 8.65 16.41 -3.32
CA VAL A 97 8.33 17.68 -3.99
C VAL A 97 7.08 17.47 -4.82
#